data_AF-A0A4Y7TC59-F1
#
_entry.id   AF-A0A4Y7TC59-F1
#
_cell.length_a   1.000
_cell.length_b   1.000
_cell.length_c   1.000
_cell.angle_alpha   90.00
_cell.angle_beta   90.00
_cell.angle_gamma   90.00
#
_symmetry.space_group_name_H-M   'P 1'
#
loop_
_entity.id
_entity.type
_entity.pdbx_description
1 polymer ?
#
loop_
_entity_poly.entity_id
_entity_poly.type
_entity_poly.pdbx_seq_one_letter_code
_entity_poly.pdbx_strand_id
1 'polypeptide(L)'
;MWRLLQPLLLLALTIWPLLANPLRETRQSFIVRNSCPGPILLYIGETLESRIQPGGNVTKFSAPGFFFTDAVGGNPDGSGTTRAGFFDVSGTITDTI
;
A
#
# COMPACT_ATOMS: atom_id res chain seq x y z
N MET A 1 -17.83 -49.08 18.06
CA MET A 1 -17.78 -47.92 17.14
C MET A 1 -17.22 -46.63 17.76
N TRP A 2 -17.23 -46.44 19.09
CA TRP A 2 -16.73 -45.22 19.77
C TRP A 2 -15.19 -45.03 19.73
N ARG A 3 -14.42 -46.11 19.63
CA ARG A 3 -12.93 -46.09 19.72
C ARG A 3 -12.20 -45.53 18.50
N LEU A 4 -12.89 -45.33 17.37
CA LEU A 4 -12.33 -44.73 16.15
C LEU A 4 -12.56 -43.22 16.05
N LEU A 5 -13.42 -42.64 16.91
CA LEU A 5 -13.72 -41.20 16.90
C LEU A 5 -12.63 -40.36 17.58
N GLN A 6 -11.92 -40.94 18.54
CA GLN A 6 -10.89 -40.28 19.35
C GLN A 6 -9.67 -39.77 18.56
N PRO A 7 -9.06 -40.53 17.63
CA PRO A 7 -7.92 -40.03 16.86
C PRO A 7 -8.33 -38.92 15.88
N LEU A 8 -9.55 -38.94 15.37
CA LEU A 8 -10.10 -37.92 14.47
C LEU A 8 -10.29 -36.57 15.17
N LEU A 9 -10.77 -36.59 16.42
CA LEU A 9 -10.92 -35.38 17.22
C LEU A 9 -9.56 -34.72 17.53
N LEU A 10 -8.54 -35.55 17.83
CA LEU A 10 -7.17 -35.07 18.09
C LEU A 10 -6.51 -34.49 16.83
N LEU A 11 -6.78 -35.07 15.66
CA LEU A 11 -6.27 -34.53 14.39
C LEU A 11 -6.94 -33.19 14.02
N ALA A 12 -8.24 -33.03 14.31
CA ALA A 12 -8.94 -31.78 14.07
C ALA A 12 -8.43 -30.62 14.96
N LEU A 13 -8.01 -30.93 16.19
CA LEU A 13 -7.48 -29.95 17.14
C LEU A 13 -6.07 -29.44 16.77
N THR A 14 -5.25 -30.20 16.03
CA THR A 14 -3.90 -29.77 15.65
C THR A 14 -3.84 -28.96 14.36
N ILE A 15 -4.91 -28.94 13.55
CA ILE A 15 -4.97 -28.21 12.27
C ILE A 15 -5.39 -26.74 12.48
N TRP A 16 -6.10 -26.43 13.57
CA TRP A 16 -6.59 -25.09 13.87
C TRP A 16 -5.52 -23.98 13.93
N PRO A 17 -4.33 -24.19 14.54
CA PRO A 17 -3.31 -23.13 14.59
C PRO A 17 -2.64 -22.84 13.25
N LEU A 18 -2.71 -23.74 12.25
CA LEU A 18 -2.12 -23.52 10.93
C LEU A 18 -2.95 -22.56 10.05
N LEU A 19 -4.25 -22.42 10.30
CA LEU A 19 -5.10 -21.44 9.63
C LEU A 19 -4.98 -20.03 10.21
N ALA A 20 -4.35 -19.89 11.39
CA ALA A 20 -4.23 -18.62 12.09
C ALA A 20 -2.91 -17.88 11.79
N ASN A 21 -2.27 -18.14 10.65
CA ASN A 21 -1.16 -17.30 10.21
C ASN A 21 -1.74 -16.00 9.63
N PRO A 22 -1.66 -14.84 10.33
CA PRO A 22 -1.93 -13.58 9.67
C PRO A 22 -0.84 -13.41 8.60
N LEU A 23 -1.23 -13.39 7.33
CA LEU A 23 -0.39 -12.82 6.29
C LEU A 23 -0.07 -11.41 6.76
N ARG A 24 1.16 -11.21 7.26
CA ARG A 24 1.61 -9.94 7.79
C ARG A 24 1.83 -9.03 6.60
N GLU A 25 0.76 -8.37 6.17
CA GLU A 25 0.82 -7.34 5.14
C GLU A 25 1.83 -6.30 5.61
N THR A 26 2.98 -6.27 4.93
CA THR A 26 4.07 -5.36 5.30
C THR A 26 3.68 -3.97 4.81
N ARG A 27 2.86 -3.27 5.60
CA ARG A 27 2.59 -1.85 5.38
C ARG A 27 3.85 -1.07 5.71
N GLN A 28 4.43 -0.46 4.69
CA GLN A 28 5.55 0.45 4.82
C GLN A 28 5.02 1.89 4.90
N SER A 29 5.72 2.74 5.65
CA SER A 29 5.45 4.18 5.66
C SER A 29 6.15 4.85 4.49
N PHE A 30 5.41 5.63 3.70
CA PHE A 30 5.92 6.42 2.60
C PHE A 30 5.62 7.89 2.85
N ILE A 31 6.60 8.76 2.59
CA ILE A 31 6.40 10.20 2.59
C ILE A 31 6.23 10.63 1.14
N VAL A 32 5.05 11.17 0.81
CA VAL A 32 4.77 11.72 -0.52
C VAL A 32 4.90 13.23 -0.44
N ARG A 33 5.79 13.82 -1.22
CA ARG A 33 6.03 15.26 -1.26
C ARG A 33 5.67 15.85 -2.62
N ASN A 34 4.89 16.93 -2.59
CA ASN A 34 4.58 17.73 -3.77
C ASN A 34 5.66 18.79 -3.98
N SER A 35 6.50 18.63 -5.01
CA SER A 35 7.44 19.68 -5.44
C SER A 35 6.94 20.45 -6.66
N CYS A 36 5.73 20.18 -7.14
CA CYS A 36 5.08 20.95 -8.20
C CYS A 36 4.63 22.34 -7.68
N PRO A 37 4.55 23.35 -8.57
CA PRO A 37 4.11 24.70 -8.23
C PRO A 37 2.59 24.78 -7.97
N GLY A 38 1.84 23.75 -8.36
CA GLY A 38 0.41 23.60 -8.13
C GLY A 38 0.09 22.47 -7.15
N PRO A 39 -1.13 22.44 -6.59
CA PRO A 39 -1.58 21.33 -5.77
C PRO A 39 -1.70 20.06 -6.62
N ILE A 40 -1.39 18.90 -6.03
CA ILE A 40 -1.56 17.58 -6.65
C ILE A 40 -2.55 16.73 -5.85
N LEU A 41 -3.25 15.84 -6.53
CA LEU A 41 -4.07 14.78 -5.95
C LEU A 41 -3.24 13.50 -5.88
N LEU A 42 -3.25 12.87 -4.71
CA LEU A 42 -2.61 11.58 -4.46
C LEU A 42 -3.66 10.48 -4.46
N TYR A 43 -3.40 9.44 -5.24
CA TYR A 43 -4.19 8.22 -5.34
C TYR A 43 -3.41 7.02 -4.83
N ILE A 44 -4.09 6.13 -4.10
CA ILE A 44 -3.56 4.81 -3.72
C ILE A 44 -4.54 3.74 -4.17
N GLY A 45 -4.12 2.88 -5.11
CA GLY A 45 -4.98 1.83 -5.67
C GLY A 45 -6.30 2.38 -6.20
N GLU A 46 -6.23 3.31 -7.17
CA GLU A 46 -7.37 4.02 -7.80
C GLU A 46 -8.21 4.93 -6.86
N THR A 47 -7.96 4.90 -5.55
CA THR A 47 -8.71 5.69 -4.58
C THR A 47 -8.03 7.03 -4.30
N LEU A 48 -8.78 8.13 -4.37
CA LEU A 48 -8.29 9.45 -3.95
C LEU A 48 -8.06 9.47 -2.44
N GLU A 49 -6.82 9.73 -2.04
CA GLU A 49 -6.39 9.65 -0.65
C GLU A 49 -6.13 11.02 -0.03
N SER A 50 -5.52 11.94 -0.78
CA SER A 50 -5.15 13.25 -0.27
C SER A 50 -4.93 14.27 -1.37
N ARG A 51 -5.16 15.55 -1.05
CA ARG A 51 -4.70 16.68 -1.85
C ARG A 51 -3.50 17.31 -1.16
N ILE A 52 -2.38 17.40 -1.87
CA ILE A 52 -1.11 17.91 -1.33
C ILE A 52 -0.85 19.29 -1.93
N GLN A 53 -0.82 20.31 -1.09
CA GLN A 53 -0.52 21.69 -1.52
C GLN A 53 0.94 21.82 -2.01
N PRO A 54 1.27 22.86 -2.80
CA PRO A 54 2.63 23.11 -3.27
C PRO A 54 3.64 23.10 -2.11
N GLY A 55 4.74 22.35 -2.26
CA GLY A 55 5.79 22.19 -1.24
C GLY A 55 5.39 21.32 -0.04
N GLY A 56 4.11 20.92 0.06
CA GLY A 56 3.57 20.10 1.14
C GLY A 56 3.95 18.62 1.02
N ASN A 57 3.68 17.87 2.08
CA ASN A 57 3.86 16.42 2.12
C ASN A 57 2.77 15.73 2.94
N VAL A 58 2.64 14.43 2.74
CA VAL A 58 1.79 13.54 3.54
C VAL A 58 2.51 12.22 3.79
N THR A 59 2.27 11.61 4.95
CA THR A 59 2.75 10.26 5.27
C THR A 59 1.62 9.25 5.08
N LYS A 60 1.89 8.17 4.35
CA LYS A 60 0.91 7.12 4.03
C LYS A 60 1.48 5.75 4.36
N PHE A 61 0.60 4.85 4.80
CA PHE A 61 0.96 3.45 5.09
C PHE A 61 0.34 2.55 4.03
N SER A 62 1.15 2.02 3.13
CA SER A 62 0.68 1.17 2.02
C SER A 62 1.70 0.09 1.69
N ALA A 63 1.36 -0.78 0.75
CA ALA A 63 2.31 -1.62 0.06
C ALA A 63 3.11 -0.80 -0.97
N PRO A 64 4.38 -1.16 -1.25
CA PRO A 64 5.16 -0.50 -2.29
C PRO A 64 4.49 -0.63 -3.67
N GLY A 65 4.46 0.46 -4.42
CA GLY A 65 4.08 0.46 -5.85
C GLY A 65 2.66 0.93 -6.21
N PHE A 66 1.86 1.41 -5.25
CA PHE A 66 0.46 1.83 -5.49
C PHE A 66 0.23 3.35 -5.43
N PHE A 67 1.26 4.17 -5.49
CA PHE A 67 1.12 5.63 -5.38
C PHE A 67 1.06 6.27 -6.76
N PHE A 68 -0.02 6.98 -7.06
CA PHE A 68 -0.21 7.73 -8.30
C PHE A 68 -0.62 9.16 -7.99
N THR A 69 -0.27 10.09 -8.88
CA THR A 69 -0.65 11.50 -8.75
C THR A 69 -1.34 11.96 -10.03
N ASP A 70 -2.04 13.10 -10.00
CA ASP A 70 -2.58 13.78 -11.20
C ASP A 70 -1.57 14.78 -11.82
N ALA A 71 -0.35 14.82 -11.32
CA ALA A 71 0.68 15.72 -11.83
C ALA A 71 1.05 15.34 -13.29
N VAL A 72 1.23 16.36 -14.14
CA VAL A 72 1.76 16.21 -15.51
C VAL A 72 1.05 15.11 -16.33
N GLY A 73 -0.28 15.07 -16.28
CA GLY A 73 -1.09 14.07 -17.00
C GLY A 73 -1.23 12.74 -16.28
N GLY A 74 -0.91 12.72 -14.98
CA GLY A 74 -1.15 11.62 -14.07
C GLY A 74 -2.63 11.24 -13.91
N ASN A 75 -2.91 10.04 -13.42
CA ASN A 75 -4.27 9.50 -13.24
C ASN A 75 -4.30 8.42 -12.13
N PRO A 76 -5.51 8.06 -11.63
CA PRO A 76 -5.66 7.12 -10.50
C PRO A 76 -5.20 5.69 -10.79
N ASP A 77 -5.22 5.27 -12.05
CA ASP A 77 -4.88 3.95 -12.56
C ASP A 77 -3.41 3.82 -13.00
N GLY A 78 -2.66 4.94 -13.00
CA GLY A 78 -1.27 5.00 -13.43
C GLY A 78 -1.05 4.74 -14.93
N SER A 79 -2.11 4.78 -15.75
CA SER A 79 -2.02 4.49 -17.18
C SER A 79 -1.38 5.66 -17.95
N GLY A 80 -0.26 5.42 -18.61
CA GLY A 80 0.42 6.46 -19.40
C GLY A 80 1.03 7.60 -18.56
N THR A 81 1.15 7.43 -17.24
CA THR A 81 1.68 8.46 -16.34
C THR A 81 3.19 8.33 -16.19
N THR A 82 3.86 9.46 -15.98
CA THR A 82 5.25 9.44 -15.53
C THR A 82 5.25 9.02 -14.06
N ARG A 83 5.87 7.88 -13.72
CA ARG A 83 5.95 7.42 -12.32
C ARG A 83 6.59 8.51 -11.47
N ALA A 84 5.91 8.95 -10.41
CA ALA A 84 6.51 9.77 -9.36
C ALA A 84 7.75 9.03 -8.81
N GLY A 85 8.89 9.71 -8.78
CA GLY A 85 10.18 9.10 -8.49
C GLY A 85 10.30 8.71 -7.01
N PHE A 86 10.75 7.48 -6.76
CA PHE A 86 11.28 7.10 -5.44
C PHE A 86 12.69 7.68 -5.36
N PHE A 87 12.91 8.69 -4.52
CA PHE A 87 14.20 9.37 -4.43
C PHE A 87 15.13 8.81 -3.35
N ASP A 88 14.67 7.88 -2.52
CA ASP A 88 15.49 7.40 -1.40
C ASP A 88 15.10 5.99 -0.93
N VAL A 89 16.09 5.25 -0.39
CA VAL A 89 15.95 3.93 0.27
C VAL A 89 15.08 3.98 1.53
N SER A 90 14.68 5.18 1.95
CA SER A 90 13.80 5.48 3.08
C SER A 90 12.30 5.54 2.72
N GLY A 91 11.90 5.29 1.47
CA GLY A 91 10.49 5.29 1.05
C GLY A 91 9.91 6.68 0.77
N THR A 92 10.74 7.65 0.40
CA THR A 92 10.27 8.98 0.00
C THR A 92 9.93 9.02 -1.49
N ILE A 93 8.69 9.42 -1.80
CA ILE A 93 8.17 9.60 -3.15
C ILE A 93 8.09 11.11 -3.41
N THR A 94 8.82 11.58 -4.42
CA THR A 94 8.82 13.00 -4.78
C THR A 94 8.31 13.15 -6.20
N ASP A 95 7.32 14.03 -6.36
CA ASP A 95 6.82 14.42 -7.67
C ASP A 95 7.47 15.75 -8.08
N THR A 96 8.07 15.77 -9.27
CA THR A 96 8.79 16.93 -9.83
C THR A 96 8.35 17.12 -11.27
N ILE A 97 8.21 18.38 -11.69
CA ILE A 97 8.05 18.72 -13.11
C ILE A 97 9.35 18.52 -13.88
#